data_AF-A0A965LAL4-F1
#
_entry.id   AF-A0A965LAL4-F1
#
_cell.length_a   1.000
_cell.length_b   1.000
_cell.length_c   1.000
_cell.angle_alpha   90.00
_cell.angle_beta   90.00
_cell.angle_gamma   90.00
#
_symmetry.space_group_name_H-M   'P 1'
#
loop_
_entity.id
_entity.type
_entity.pdbx_description
1 polymer ?
#
loop_
_entity_poly.entity_id
_entity_poly.type
_entity_poly.pdbx_seq_one_letter_code
_entity_poly.pdbx_strand_id
1 'polypeptide(L)'
;MKPGAAAAAAALQSYVSVTAAPTAVTDLLVNIIISSGWSDNTTADEQAESWADGFKARVTMAINDARDAGRFIPYAFNSASDDHIQGACYCEPLDTPDVKAAKGKRASVFQIAGSLNNFTPDDFEIACKNVLRLFGVHQPQSSQRSADGGVDFYGQAPFSEILAPIDLPPGVEKDLKVWFIGQAKQYPISKISTNEIRELVGSAELARSKIFAGKKDPLALLTARLCDPIFYILITTSDFTRDSREIILKSGVIGMDGMQLAQFLADHGKGISTGIFVEDEFRSWALG
;
A
#
# COMPACT_ATOMS: atom_id res chain seq x y z
N MET A 1 27.45 -10.49 -14.69
CA MET A 1 26.60 -11.69 -14.73
C MET A 1 25.79 -11.61 -16.01
N LYS A 2 25.71 -12.68 -16.83
CA LYS A 2 24.88 -12.63 -18.04
C LYS A 2 23.41 -12.48 -17.63
N PRO A 3 22.61 -11.63 -18.30
CA PRO A 3 21.18 -11.54 -18.04
C PRO A 3 20.49 -12.88 -18.35
N GLY A 4 19.32 -13.10 -17.76
CA GLY A 4 18.54 -14.32 -17.90
C GLY A 4 17.11 -14.11 -17.42
N ALA A 5 16.33 -15.19 -17.38
CA ALA A 5 14.92 -15.18 -16.96
C ALA A 5 14.64 -14.41 -15.66
N ALA A 6 15.52 -14.51 -14.65
CA ALA A 6 15.36 -13.78 -13.39
C ALA A 6 15.52 -12.26 -13.55
N ALA A 7 16.46 -11.81 -14.39
CA ALA A 7 16.64 -10.39 -14.69
C ALA A 7 15.45 -9.85 -15.50
N ALA A 8 14.95 -10.65 -16.46
CA ALA A 8 13.75 -10.32 -17.23
C ALA A 8 12.52 -10.16 -16.32
N ALA A 9 12.29 -11.10 -15.41
CA ALA A 9 11.16 -11.04 -14.47
C ALA A 9 11.23 -9.80 -13.56
N ALA A 10 12.42 -9.41 -13.11
CA ALA A 10 12.63 -8.20 -12.32
C ALA A 10 12.35 -6.90 -13.11
N ALA A 11 12.58 -6.91 -14.43
CA ALA A 11 12.35 -5.77 -15.31
C ALA A 11 10.87 -5.62 -15.74
N LEU A 12 10.08 -6.70 -15.64
CA LEU A 12 8.72 -6.81 -16.18
C LEU A 12 7.80 -5.62 -15.86
N GLN A 13 7.85 -5.09 -14.64
CA GLN A 13 7.00 -3.96 -14.22
C GLN A 13 7.18 -2.71 -15.07
N SER A 14 8.35 -2.53 -15.70
CA SER A 14 8.64 -1.38 -16.58
C SER A 14 8.06 -1.54 -17.98
N TYR A 15 7.59 -2.74 -18.34
CA TYR A 15 7.13 -3.08 -19.69
C TYR A 15 5.62 -3.35 -19.76
N VAL A 16 4.94 -3.53 -18.62
CA VAL A 16 3.51 -3.83 -18.57
C VAL A 16 2.79 -2.71 -17.83
N SER A 17 2.00 -1.92 -18.57
CA SER A 17 1.07 -0.97 -17.98
C SER A 17 0.01 -1.71 -17.15
N VAL A 18 -0.49 -1.08 -16.08
CA VAL A 18 -1.51 -1.66 -15.19
C VAL A 18 -2.80 -2.05 -15.92
N THR A 19 -3.08 -1.46 -17.07
CA THR A 19 -4.24 -1.74 -17.93
C THR A 19 -3.88 -2.41 -19.25
N ALA A 20 -2.62 -2.85 -19.42
CA ALA A 20 -2.17 -3.47 -20.66
C ALA A 20 -2.99 -4.71 -21.01
N ALA A 21 -3.35 -4.84 -22.28
CA ALA A 21 -3.97 -6.06 -22.81
C ALA A 21 -3.02 -7.28 -22.67
N PRO A 22 -3.56 -8.51 -22.72
CA PRO A 22 -2.74 -9.72 -22.73
C PRO A 22 -1.72 -9.72 -23.87
N THR A 23 -0.47 -10.01 -23.53
CA THR A 23 0.66 -10.17 -24.45
C THR A 23 1.28 -11.53 -24.20
N ALA A 24 1.64 -12.27 -25.26
CA ALA A 24 2.32 -13.55 -25.13
C ALA A 24 3.64 -13.38 -24.36
N VAL A 25 3.97 -14.35 -23.50
CA VAL A 25 5.17 -14.32 -22.66
C VAL A 25 6.45 -14.22 -23.51
N THR A 26 6.50 -14.92 -24.64
CA THR A 26 7.64 -14.88 -25.59
C THR A 26 7.82 -13.48 -26.17
N ASP A 27 6.76 -12.85 -26.68
CA ASP A 27 6.81 -11.52 -27.27
C ASP A 27 7.25 -10.46 -26.24
N LEU A 28 6.76 -10.59 -25.00
CA LEU A 28 7.15 -9.72 -23.92
C LEU A 28 8.62 -9.88 -23.53
N LEU A 29 9.12 -11.12 -23.51
CA LEU A 29 10.53 -11.42 -23.29
C LEU A 29 11.43 -10.84 -24.38
N VAL A 30 11.05 -11.00 -25.65
CA VAL A 30 11.77 -10.41 -26.80
C VAL A 30 11.89 -8.89 -26.62
N ASN A 31 10.79 -8.23 -26.28
CA ASN A 31 10.78 -6.78 -26.04
C ASN A 31 11.72 -6.38 -24.88
N ILE A 32 11.68 -7.11 -23.76
CA ILE A 32 12.57 -6.86 -22.62
C ILE A 32 14.04 -7.06 -23.01
N ILE A 33 14.36 -8.14 -23.73
CA ILE A 33 15.73 -8.50 -24.14
C ILE A 33 16.32 -7.43 -25.06
N ILE A 34 15.58 -7.02 -26.08
CA ILE A 34 16.01 -6.01 -27.07
C ILE A 34 16.13 -4.65 -26.40
N SER A 35 15.10 -4.20 -25.68
CA SER A 35 15.08 -2.87 -25.05
C SER A 35 16.13 -2.72 -23.95
N SER A 36 16.51 -3.82 -23.28
CA SER A 36 17.59 -3.83 -22.28
C SER A 36 18.99 -3.99 -22.88
N GLY A 37 19.11 -4.13 -24.21
CA GLY A 37 20.38 -4.32 -24.91
C GLY A 37 21.08 -5.63 -24.57
N TRP A 38 20.33 -6.67 -24.19
CA TRP A 38 20.90 -7.96 -23.79
C TRP A 38 21.25 -8.84 -24.99
N SER A 39 20.56 -8.66 -26.11
CA SER A 39 20.82 -9.33 -27.39
C SER A 39 20.24 -8.53 -28.55
N ASP A 40 20.64 -8.90 -29.76
CA ASP A 40 20.12 -8.31 -31.00
C ASP A 40 18.77 -8.93 -31.41
N ASN A 41 18.12 -8.33 -32.40
CA ASN A 41 16.82 -8.79 -32.89
C ASN A 41 16.85 -10.21 -33.46
N THR A 42 18.01 -10.71 -33.91
CA THR A 42 18.13 -12.03 -34.52
C THR A 42 18.21 -13.17 -33.52
N THR A 43 18.71 -12.90 -32.31
CA THR A 43 18.90 -13.92 -31.26
C THR A 43 17.92 -13.79 -30.11
N ALA A 44 17.14 -12.71 -30.06
CA ALA A 44 16.17 -12.45 -29.00
C ALA A 44 15.04 -13.48 -28.94
N ASP A 45 14.53 -13.94 -30.09
CA ASP A 45 13.45 -14.94 -30.15
C ASP A 45 13.89 -16.28 -29.55
N GLU A 46 15.03 -16.82 -29.99
CA GLU A 46 15.59 -18.08 -29.47
C GLU A 46 15.85 -17.98 -27.95
N GLN A 47 16.34 -16.83 -27.48
CA GLN A 47 16.55 -16.60 -26.07
C GLN A 47 15.23 -16.53 -25.30
N ALA A 48 14.23 -15.82 -25.81
CA ALA A 48 12.92 -15.68 -25.20
C ALA A 48 12.24 -17.05 -25.05
N GLU A 49 12.27 -17.90 -26.09
CA GLU A 49 11.77 -19.27 -26.03
C GLU A 49 12.52 -20.07 -24.95
N SER A 50 13.86 -20.01 -24.95
CA SER A 50 14.67 -20.74 -23.96
C SER A 50 14.46 -20.26 -22.51
N TRP A 51 14.04 -19.00 -22.32
CA TRP A 51 13.84 -18.39 -21.00
C TRP A 51 12.38 -18.46 -20.51
N ALA A 52 11.42 -18.79 -21.38
CA ALA A 52 9.99 -18.66 -21.10
C ALA A 52 9.56 -19.35 -19.80
N ASP A 53 9.88 -20.64 -19.62
CA ASP A 53 9.48 -21.40 -18.43
C ASP A 53 10.13 -20.86 -17.15
N GLY A 54 11.43 -20.55 -17.23
CA GLY A 54 12.16 -19.95 -16.12
C GLY A 54 11.61 -18.58 -15.74
N PHE A 55 11.17 -17.80 -16.73
CA PHE A 55 10.58 -16.48 -16.52
C PHE A 55 9.19 -16.62 -15.90
N LYS A 56 8.32 -17.48 -16.43
CA LYS A 56 6.99 -17.77 -15.85
C LYS A 56 7.09 -18.17 -14.39
N ALA A 57 8.00 -19.09 -14.05
CA ALA A 57 8.22 -19.51 -12.67
C ALA A 57 8.60 -18.33 -11.75
N ARG A 58 9.48 -17.43 -12.21
CA ARG A 58 9.90 -16.25 -11.43
C ARG A 58 8.80 -15.21 -11.29
N VAL A 59 8.00 -14.99 -12.34
CA VAL A 59 6.84 -14.10 -12.30
C VAL A 59 5.78 -14.64 -11.33
N THR A 60 5.49 -15.94 -11.37
CA THR A 60 4.58 -16.59 -10.42
C THR A 60 5.06 -16.45 -8.97
N MET A 61 6.35 -16.69 -8.70
CA MET A 61 6.93 -16.46 -7.38
C MET A 61 6.74 -15.01 -6.94
N ALA A 62 7.07 -14.04 -7.81
CA ALA A 62 6.92 -12.61 -7.48
C ALA A 62 5.46 -12.23 -7.19
N ILE A 63 4.51 -12.76 -7.97
CA ILE A 63 3.06 -12.55 -7.76
C ILE A 63 2.62 -13.08 -6.40
N ASN A 64 2.99 -14.32 -6.07
CA ASN A 64 2.65 -14.92 -4.79
C ASN A 64 3.30 -14.16 -3.62
N ASP A 65 4.60 -13.85 -3.71
CA ASP A 65 5.34 -13.11 -2.69
C ASP A 65 4.76 -11.70 -2.46
N ALA A 66 4.21 -11.06 -3.49
CA ALA A 66 3.54 -9.78 -3.32
C ALA A 66 2.15 -9.94 -2.72
N ARG A 67 1.36 -10.91 -3.17
CA ARG A 67 0.04 -11.20 -2.61
C ARG A 67 0.12 -11.50 -1.12
N ASP A 68 1.05 -12.37 -0.71
CA ASP A 68 1.22 -12.77 0.68
C ASP A 68 1.71 -11.60 1.55
N ALA A 69 2.46 -10.67 0.96
CA ALA A 69 2.92 -9.44 1.61
C ALA A 69 1.93 -8.25 1.45
N GLY A 70 0.79 -8.44 0.79
CA GLY A 70 -0.14 -7.37 0.46
C GLY A 70 0.45 -6.24 -0.40
N ARG A 71 1.50 -6.51 -1.19
CA ARG A 71 2.14 -5.54 -2.09
C ARG A 71 1.40 -5.44 -3.41
N PHE A 72 1.39 -4.23 -3.98
CA PHE A 72 0.84 -4.01 -5.30
C PHE A 72 1.78 -4.59 -6.38
N ILE A 73 1.20 -5.31 -7.34
CA ILE A 73 1.88 -5.71 -8.58
C ILE A 73 1.05 -5.21 -9.76
N PRO A 74 1.67 -4.56 -10.76
CA PRO A 74 0.95 -3.95 -11.88
C PRO A 74 0.57 -4.94 -12.99
N TYR A 75 0.94 -6.21 -12.89
CA TYR A 75 0.69 -7.23 -13.90
C TYR A 75 0.12 -8.51 -13.30
N ALA A 76 -0.49 -9.34 -14.15
CA ALA A 76 -0.97 -10.67 -13.80
C ALA A 76 -0.86 -11.59 -15.03
N PHE A 77 -0.90 -12.90 -14.80
CA PHE A 77 -1.19 -13.83 -15.89
C PHE A 77 -2.64 -13.66 -16.35
N ASN A 78 -2.88 -13.91 -17.64
CA ASN A 78 -4.24 -13.93 -18.17
C ASN A 78 -5.06 -15.09 -17.56
N SER A 79 -6.35 -14.88 -17.29
CA SER A 79 -7.18 -15.88 -16.63
C SER A 79 -7.38 -17.17 -17.45
N ALA A 80 -7.28 -17.09 -18.78
CA ALA A 80 -7.46 -18.22 -19.68
C ALA A 80 -6.15 -18.94 -20.04
N SER A 81 -4.98 -18.32 -19.85
CA SER A 81 -3.69 -18.90 -20.19
C SER A 81 -2.54 -18.23 -19.43
N ASP A 82 -1.64 -19.03 -18.86
CA ASP A 82 -0.40 -18.57 -18.24
C ASP A 82 0.72 -18.27 -19.28
N ASP A 83 0.47 -18.50 -20.56
CA ASP A 83 1.34 -18.09 -21.66
C ASP A 83 1.14 -16.62 -22.05
N HIS A 84 0.21 -15.91 -21.39
CA HIS A 84 -0.01 -14.48 -21.58
C HIS A 84 0.09 -13.71 -20.27
N ILE A 85 0.74 -12.55 -20.31
CA ILE A 85 0.78 -11.58 -19.21
C ILE A 85 -0.01 -10.34 -19.62
N GLN A 86 -0.77 -9.79 -18.69
CA GLN A 86 -1.60 -8.60 -18.85
C GLN A 86 -1.39 -7.64 -17.69
N GLY A 87 -1.90 -6.42 -17.81
CA GLY A 87 -1.98 -5.50 -16.68
C GLY A 87 -2.95 -6.00 -15.60
N ALA A 88 -2.62 -5.79 -14.33
CA ALA A 88 -3.41 -6.27 -13.19
C ALA A 88 -4.84 -5.69 -13.14
N CYS A 89 -5.07 -4.55 -13.80
CA CYS A 89 -6.36 -3.88 -13.94
C CYS A 89 -6.92 -3.94 -15.36
N TYR A 90 -6.39 -4.79 -16.24
CA TYR A 90 -7.02 -5.07 -17.53
C TYR A 90 -8.40 -5.71 -17.32
N CYS A 91 -9.44 -5.12 -17.91
CA CYS A 91 -10.81 -5.62 -17.84
C CYS A 91 -11.01 -6.72 -18.88
N GLU A 92 -11.12 -7.96 -18.42
CA GLU A 92 -11.31 -9.12 -19.29
C GLU A 92 -12.75 -9.18 -19.82
N PRO A 93 -12.98 -9.86 -20.96
CA PRO A 93 -14.32 -9.96 -21.55
C PRO A 93 -15.36 -10.53 -20.58
N LEU A 94 -14.97 -11.52 -19.77
CA LEU A 94 -15.83 -12.25 -18.82
C LEU A 94 -15.88 -11.63 -17.42
N ASP A 95 -15.18 -10.52 -17.16
CA ASP A 95 -15.26 -9.84 -15.87
C ASP A 95 -16.69 -9.33 -15.62
N THR A 96 -17.17 -9.52 -14.40
CA THR A 96 -18.45 -8.96 -13.95
C THR A 96 -18.39 -7.42 -13.89
N PRO A 97 -19.53 -6.71 -13.92
CA PRO A 97 -19.54 -5.25 -13.78
C PRO A 97 -18.82 -4.76 -12.52
N ASP A 98 -18.96 -5.48 -11.39
CA ASP A 98 -18.30 -5.13 -10.14
C ASP A 98 -16.77 -5.28 -10.21
N VAL A 99 -16.29 -6.34 -10.86
CA VAL A 99 -14.85 -6.54 -11.08
C VAL A 99 -14.29 -5.46 -12.01
N LYS A 100 -15.01 -5.13 -13.10
CA LYS A 100 -14.62 -4.04 -14.00
C LYS A 100 -14.57 -2.70 -13.28
N ALA A 101 -15.55 -2.40 -12.41
CA ALA A 101 -15.56 -1.19 -11.61
C ALA A 101 -14.39 -1.14 -10.62
N ALA A 102 -14.09 -2.26 -9.94
CA ALA A 102 -12.96 -2.36 -9.02
C ALA A 102 -11.61 -2.20 -9.74
N LYS A 103 -11.42 -2.87 -10.88
CA LYS A 103 -10.23 -2.71 -11.75
C LYS A 103 -10.10 -1.28 -12.27
N GLY A 104 -11.20 -0.67 -12.69
CA GLY A 104 -11.24 0.73 -13.15
C GLY A 104 -10.77 1.71 -12.07
N LYS A 105 -11.21 1.51 -10.82
CA LYS A 105 -10.68 2.29 -9.69
C LYS A 105 -9.18 2.06 -9.50
N ARG A 106 -8.76 0.79 -9.38
CA ARG A 106 -7.37 0.42 -9.09
C ARG A 106 -6.39 0.78 -10.22
N ALA A 107 -6.85 0.99 -11.44
CA ALA A 107 -6.04 1.53 -12.54
C ALA A 107 -5.42 2.91 -12.22
N SER A 108 -6.02 3.68 -11.31
CA SER A 108 -5.55 5.02 -10.88
C SER A 108 -4.40 4.99 -9.87
N VAL A 109 -3.94 3.80 -9.44
CA VAL A 109 -2.95 3.63 -8.37
C VAL A 109 -1.67 4.44 -8.58
N PHE A 110 -1.13 4.47 -9.80
CA PHE A 110 0.10 5.22 -10.09
C PHE A 110 -0.10 6.74 -10.04
N GLN A 111 -1.29 7.22 -10.42
CA GLN A 111 -1.62 8.65 -10.36
C GLN A 111 -1.77 9.11 -8.90
N ILE A 112 -2.45 8.30 -8.08
CA ILE A 112 -2.57 8.53 -6.64
C ILE A 112 -1.19 8.50 -5.97
N ALA A 113 -0.36 7.49 -6.26
CA ALA A 113 1.00 7.42 -5.73
C ALA A 113 1.85 8.64 -6.13
N GLY A 114 1.72 9.09 -7.39
CA GLY A 114 2.35 10.31 -7.87
C GLY A 114 1.89 11.56 -7.10
N SER A 115 0.59 11.70 -6.84
CA SER A 115 0.05 12.81 -6.06
C SER A 115 0.56 12.81 -4.61
N LEU A 116 0.56 11.65 -3.95
CA LEU A 116 1.11 11.48 -2.60
C LEU A 116 2.59 11.86 -2.50
N ASN A 117 3.39 11.53 -3.52
CA ASN A 117 4.80 11.93 -3.58
C ASN A 117 5.01 13.44 -3.69
N ASN A 118 4.00 14.18 -4.16
CA ASN A 118 4.03 15.64 -4.30
C ASN A 118 3.50 16.39 -3.07
N PHE A 119 3.09 15.69 -2.02
CA PHE A 119 2.70 16.33 -0.76
C PHE A 119 3.92 16.90 -0.03
N THR A 120 3.72 17.86 0.86
CA THR A 120 4.72 18.16 1.89
C THR A 120 4.64 17.10 2.99
N PRO A 121 5.65 16.98 3.89
CA PRO A 121 5.57 16.04 5.01
C PRO A 121 4.32 16.26 5.86
N ASP A 122 3.93 17.54 5.99
CA ASP A 122 2.77 17.99 6.72
C ASP A 122 1.45 17.57 6.05
N ASP A 123 1.35 17.80 4.74
CA ASP A 123 0.20 17.38 3.94
C ASP A 123 0.04 15.84 3.97
N PHE A 124 1.17 15.12 3.93
CA PHE A 124 1.19 13.67 3.99
C PHE A 124 0.72 13.15 5.36
N GLU A 125 1.11 13.80 6.45
CA GLU A 125 0.60 13.50 7.79
C GLU A 125 -0.93 13.68 7.87
N ILE A 126 -1.43 14.80 7.35
CA ILE A 126 -2.88 15.09 7.32
C ILE A 126 -3.63 14.02 6.50
N ALA A 127 -3.08 13.63 5.35
CA ALA A 127 -3.62 12.57 4.52
C ALA A 127 -3.65 11.23 5.26
N CYS A 128 -2.56 10.85 5.95
CA CYS A 128 -2.48 9.63 6.75
C CYS A 128 -3.48 9.62 7.92
N LYS A 129 -3.72 10.75 8.57
CA LYS A 129 -4.82 10.89 9.54
C LYS A 129 -6.18 10.60 8.87
N ASN A 130 -6.42 11.11 7.67
CA ASN A 130 -7.68 10.87 6.95
C ASN A 130 -7.83 9.42 6.46
N VAL A 131 -6.74 8.69 6.25
CA VAL A 131 -6.76 7.23 6.04
C VAL A 131 -7.41 6.50 7.22
N LEU A 132 -7.21 6.96 8.47
CA LEU A 132 -7.86 6.33 9.62
C LEU A 132 -9.39 6.32 9.53
N ARG A 133 -9.99 7.31 8.86
CA ARG A 133 -11.45 7.32 8.63
C ARG A 133 -11.91 6.14 7.78
N LEU A 134 -11.04 5.66 6.89
CA LEU A 134 -11.31 4.48 6.06
C LEU A 134 -11.17 3.18 6.86
N PHE A 135 -10.45 3.20 7.99
CA PHE A 135 -10.46 2.12 8.98
C PHE A 135 -11.62 2.23 9.99
N GLY A 136 -12.58 3.13 9.76
CA GLY A 136 -13.74 3.31 10.65
C GLY A 136 -13.47 4.19 11.87
N VAL A 137 -12.36 4.94 11.90
CA VAL A 137 -12.09 5.91 12.97
C VAL A 137 -12.92 7.17 12.75
N HIS A 138 -13.82 7.49 13.68
CA HIS A 138 -14.75 8.62 13.53
C HIS A 138 -14.09 9.99 13.70
N GLN A 139 -13.17 10.11 14.66
CA GLN A 139 -12.52 11.38 15.01
C GLN A 139 -11.01 11.21 15.09
N PRO A 140 -10.33 10.97 13.96
CA PRO A 140 -8.89 10.83 13.96
C PRO A 140 -8.23 12.16 14.34
N GLN A 141 -7.17 12.08 15.14
CA GLN A 141 -6.42 13.20 15.68
C GLN A 141 -5.02 13.20 15.04
N SER A 142 -4.51 14.40 14.75
CA SER A 142 -3.07 14.60 14.56
C SER A 142 -2.44 14.94 15.91
N SER A 143 -1.18 14.54 16.08
CA SER A 143 -0.37 15.00 17.20
C SER A 143 0.11 16.45 16.97
N GLN A 144 0.68 17.07 18.01
CA GLN A 144 1.20 18.44 17.91
C GLN A 144 2.71 18.48 17.69
N ARG A 145 3.21 18.63 16.45
CA ARG A 145 4.40 19.46 16.18
C ARG A 145 5.78 18.96 16.66
N SER A 146 5.95 19.10 17.96
CA SER A 146 7.17 19.47 18.65
C SER A 146 7.40 18.67 19.94
N ALA A 147 6.55 17.69 20.28
CA ALA A 147 6.61 16.97 21.57
C ALA A 147 6.12 15.50 21.51
N ASP A 148 5.84 15.02 20.31
CA ASP A 148 4.98 13.88 19.98
C ASP A 148 5.72 12.55 20.10
N GLY A 149 7.06 12.63 20.15
CA GLY A 149 7.95 11.49 20.33
C GLY A 149 7.95 10.49 19.17
N GLY A 150 7.23 10.72 18.07
CA GLY A 150 7.16 9.79 16.92
C GLY A 150 5.78 9.17 16.65
N VAL A 151 4.73 9.63 17.33
CA VAL A 151 3.33 9.36 16.95
C VAL A 151 2.80 10.59 16.23
N ASP A 152 2.33 10.44 14.99
CA ASP A 152 1.85 11.58 14.18
C ASP A 152 0.32 11.63 14.09
N PHE A 153 -0.34 10.48 14.13
CA PHE A 153 -1.80 10.41 14.10
C PHE A 153 -2.34 9.23 14.92
N TYR A 154 -3.55 9.38 15.45
CA TYR A 154 -4.19 8.33 16.23
C TYR A 154 -5.71 8.48 16.25
N GLY A 155 -6.40 7.42 16.67
CA GLY A 155 -7.83 7.49 16.93
C GLY A 155 -8.41 6.12 17.28
N GLN A 156 -9.70 6.10 17.55
CA GLN A 156 -10.41 4.90 17.97
C GLN A 156 -11.51 4.56 16.97
N ALA A 157 -11.60 3.28 16.62
CA ALA A 157 -12.71 2.73 15.85
C ALA A 157 -13.61 1.88 16.78
N PRO A 158 -14.93 2.05 16.71
CA PRO A 158 -15.88 1.15 17.36
C PRO A 158 -15.97 -0.15 16.57
N PHE A 159 -15.38 -1.23 17.09
CA PHE A 159 -15.42 -2.53 16.42
C PHE A 159 -16.84 -3.12 16.40
N SER A 160 -17.68 -2.70 17.33
CA SER A 160 -19.09 -3.08 17.40
C SER A 160 -19.90 -2.75 16.15
N GLU A 161 -19.63 -1.61 15.50
CA GLU A 161 -20.32 -1.18 14.29
C GLU A 161 -20.00 -2.07 13.07
N ILE A 162 -18.84 -2.76 13.12
CA ILE A 162 -18.46 -3.76 12.12
C ILE A 162 -19.21 -5.08 12.35
N LEU A 163 -19.47 -5.43 13.61
CA LEU A 163 -20.09 -6.70 13.99
C LEU A 163 -21.60 -6.72 13.71
N ALA A 164 -22.29 -5.62 14.00
CA ALA A 164 -23.72 -5.50 13.74
C ALA A 164 -24.16 -4.03 13.62
N PRO A 165 -25.13 -3.72 12.74
CA PRO A 165 -25.83 -2.44 12.76
C PRO A 165 -26.46 -2.21 14.14
N ILE A 166 -26.21 -1.05 14.74
CA ILE A 166 -26.70 -0.71 16.07
C ILE A 166 -28.11 -0.11 15.93
N ASP A 167 -29.14 -0.96 15.96
CA ASP A 167 -30.55 -0.54 15.93
C ASP A 167 -31.09 -0.17 17.33
N LEU A 168 -30.36 -0.52 18.39
CA LEU A 168 -30.72 -0.30 19.79
C LEU A 168 -29.53 0.28 20.56
N PRO A 169 -29.73 0.95 21.71
CA PRO A 169 -28.63 1.46 22.52
C PRO A 169 -27.57 0.39 22.80
N PRO A 170 -26.28 0.66 22.52
CA PRO A 170 -25.24 -0.36 22.59
C PRO A 170 -25.01 -0.83 24.04
N GLY A 171 -24.91 -2.14 24.22
CA GLY A 171 -24.67 -2.79 25.50
C GLY A 171 -23.18 -2.89 25.79
N VAL A 172 -22.66 -4.11 25.92
CA VAL A 172 -21.22 -4.39 26.11
C VAL A 172 -20.41 -4.06 24.85
N GLU A 173 -21.06 -3.99 23.70
CA GLU A 173 -20.45 -3.75 22.40
C GLU A 173 -19.81 -2.36 22.32
N LYS A 174 -20.26 -1.38 23.11
CA LYS A 174 -19.63 -0.06 23.21
C LYS A 174 -18.17 -0.12 23.72
N ASP A 175 -17.83 -1.20 24.45
CA ASP A 175 -16.48 -1.41 24.97
C ASP A 175 -15.60 -2.17 23.97
N LEU A 176 -16.17 -2.72 22.89
CA LEU A 176 -15.45 -3.32 21.77
C LEU A 176 -14.91 -2.22 20.86
N LYS A 177 -13.75 -1.70 21.24
CA LYS A 177 -13.08 -0.61 20.54
C LYS A 177 -11.62 -0.94 20.31
N VAL A 178 -11.09 -0.46 19.19
CA VAL A 178 -9.67 -0.64 18.83
C VAL A 178 -9.04 0.71 18.61
N TRP A 179 -7.83 0.89 19.12
CA TRP A 179 -7.03 2.08 18.85
C TRP A 179 -6.15 1.87 17.62
N PHE A 180 -6.03 2.92 16.83
CA PHE A 180 -5.03 3.06 15.80
C PHE A 180 -4.06 4.14 16.25
N ILE A 181 -2.77 3.82 16.24
CA ILE A 181 -1.69 4.76 16.52
C ILE A 181 -0.71 4.63 15.36
N GLY A 182 -0.35 5.74 14.74
CA GLY A 182 0.54 5.67 13.60
C GLY A 182 1.47 6.84 13.42
N GLN A 183 2.41 6.59 12.52
CA GLN A 183 3.47 7.51 12.11
C GLN A 183 3.47 7.60 10.59
N ALA A 184 3.61 8.83 10.09
CA ALA A 184 3.71 9.15 8.67
C ALA A 184 5.15 9.54 8.35
N LYS A 185 5.74 8.89 7.35
CA LYS A 185 7.09 9.23 6.89
C LYS A 185 7.08 9.54 5.41
N GLN A 186 7.34 10.78 5.06
CA GLN A 186 7.58 11.14 3.67
C GLN A 186 9.09 11.15 3.39
N TYR A 187 9.55 10.18 2.59
CA TYR A 187 10.93 10.15 2.12
C TYR A 187 10.95 10.02 0.60
N PRO A 188 11.64 10.93 -0.13
CA PRO A 188 11.74 10.80 -1.57
C PRO A 188 12.73 9.70 -2.00
N ILE A 189 13.69 9.33 -1.15
CA ILE A 189 14.81 8.44 -1.56
C ILE A 189 15.11 7.36 -0.51
N SER A 190 15.06 7.68 0.79
CA SER A 190 15.45 6.73 1.84
C SER A 190 14.35 5.72 2.12
N LYS A 191 14.75 4.45 2.21
CA LYS A 191 13.89 3.36 2.68
C LYS A 191 13.71 3.43 4.18
N ILE A 192 12.55 2.98 4.66
CA ILE A 192 12.28 2.84 6.09
C ILE A 192 13.12 1.71 6.67
N SER A 193 13.81 2.01 7.77
CA SER A 193 14.65 1.08 8.50
C SER A 193 13.93 0.49 9.72
N THR A 194 14.63 -0.41 10.40
CA THR A 194 14.08 -1.07 11.59
C THR A 194 13.99 -0.12 12.79
N ASN A 195 14.69 1.02 12.74
CA ASN A 195 14.70 1.99 13.83
C ASN A 195 13.36 2.73 13.92
N GLU A 196 12.78 3.13 12.79
CA GLU A 196 11.51 3.84 12.73
C GLU A 196 10.37 2.98 13.28
N ILE A 197 10.38 1.67 13.01
CA ILE A 197 9.38 0.74 13.56
C ILE A 197 9.51 0.66 15.10
N ARG A 198 10.74 0.57 15.61
CA ARG A 198 10.98 0.52 17.07
C ARG A 198 10.64 1.84 17.74
N GLU A 199 10.92 2.95 17.08
CA GLU A 199 10.54 4.30 17.52
C GLU A 199 9.03 4.39 17.67
N LEU A 200 8.26 4.10 16.61
CA LEU A 200 6.79 4.12 16.68
C LEU A 200 6.25 3.29 17.86
N VAL A 201 6.70 2.04 18.01
CA VAL A 201 6.23 1.16 19.09
C VAL A 201 6.61 1.74 20.46
N GLY A 202 7.86 2.15 20.65
CA GLY A 202 8.31 2.76 21.90
C GLY A 202 7.53 4.02 22.26
N SER A 203 7.30 4.88 21.27
CA SER A 203 6.60 6.16 21.45
C SER A 203 5.12 5.96 21.74
N ALA A 204 4.48 4.99 21.08
CA ALA A 204 3.10 4.62 21.38
C ALA A 204 2.94 4.02 22.79
N GLU A 205 3.91 3.23 23.27
CA GLU A 205 3.91 2.68 24.62
C GLU A 205 4.10 3.75 25.71
N LEU A 206 5.03 4.69 25.48
CA LEU A 206 5.21 5.86 26.35
C LEU A 206 3.96 6.74 26.35
N ALA A 207 3.36 6.95 25.18
CA ALA A 207 2.14 7.72 25.02
C ALA A 207 0.96 7.09 25.74
N ARG A 208 0.79 5.77 25.65
CA ARG A 208 -0.23 5.01 26.39
C ARG A 208 -0.05 5.15 27.91
N SER A 209 1.20 5.17 28.36
CA SER A 209 1.54 5.35 29.78
C SER A 209 1.47 6.81 30.25
N LYS A 210 1.13 7.75 29.35
CA LYS A 210 1.10 9.20 29.61
C LYS A 210 2.45 9.77 30.06
N ILE A 211 3.55 9.15 29.61
CA ILE A 211 4.92 9.56 29.92
C ILE A 211 5.43 10.42 28.76
N PHE A 212 5.37 11.75 28.94
CA PHE A 212 5.83 12.73 27.96
C PHE A 212 6.88 13.67 28.55
N ALA A 213 7.73 14.23 27.68
CA ALA A 213 8.60 15.32 28.07
C ALA A 213 7.81 16.64 28.15
N GLY A 214 7.90 17.34 29.28
CA GLY A 214 7.24 18.63 29.50
C GLY A 214 5.99 18.56 30.37
N LYS A 215 5.29 19.70 30.52
CA LYS A 215 4.13 19.83 31.43
C LYS A 215 2.77 19.55 30.78
N LYS A 216 2.70 19.48 29.45
CA LYS A 216 1.45 19.31 28.70
C LYS A 216 1.46 17.96 28.01
N ASP A 217 0.35 17.22 28.08
CA ASP A 217 0.12 15.99 27.34
C ASP A 217 -0.23 16.33 25.87
N PRO A 218 0.66 16.06 24.90
CA PRO A 218 0.40 16.32 23.48
C PRO A 218 -0.65 15.37 22.88
N LEU A 219 -0.90 14.22 23.52
CA LEU A 219 -1.82 13.18 23.09
C LEU A 219 -2.94 12.99 24.12
N ALA A 220 -3.48 14.10 24.65
CA ALA A 220 -4.48 14.10 25.71
C ALA A 220 -5.71 13.22 25.40
N LEU A 221 -6.08 13.11 24.12
CA LEU A 221 -7.23 12.32 23.67
C LEU A 221 -6.91 10.82 23.53
N LEU A 222 -5.64 10.41 23.51
CA LEU A 222 -5.25 9.01 23.52
C LEU A 222 -5.48 8.44 24.92
N THR A 223 -6.60 7.75 25.11
CA THR A 223 -7.03 7.22 26.43
C THR A 223 -7.08 5.69 26.44
N ALA A 224 -6.20 5.06 25.66
CA ALA A 224 -6.08 3.62 25.59
C ALA A 224 -5.74 3.01 26.97
N ARG A 225 -6.56 2.05 27.41
CA ARG A 225 -6.32 1.29 28.64
C ARG A 225 -5.24 0.23 28.39
N LEU A 226 -4.70 -0.33 29.48
CA LEU A 226 -3.64 -1.35 29.42
C LEU A 226 -3.97 -2.54 28.51
N CYS A 227 -5.24 -2.97 28.52
CA CYS A 227 -5.72 -4.11 27.74
C CYS A 227 -6.54 -3.71 26.51
N ASP A 228 -6.63 -2.41 26.18
CA ASP A 228 -7.27 -2.03 24.94
C ASP A 228 -6.40 -2.49 23.77
N PRO A 229 -6.98 -3.09 22.71
CA PRO A 229 -6.23 -3.49 21.54
C PRO A 229 -5.75 -2.25 20.76
N ILE A 230 -4.52 -2.31 20.27
CA ILE A 230 -3.86 -1.24 19.52
C ILE A 230 -3.28 -1.81 18.23
N PHE A 231 -3.64 -1.22 17.10
CA PHE A 231 -2.93 -1.38 15.84
C PHE A 231 -1.92 -0.25 15.67
N TYR A 232 -0.65 -0.62 15.54
CA TYR A 232 0.42 0.32 15.18
C TYR A 232 0.52 0.38 13.66
N ILE A 233 0.46 1.58 13.09
CA ILE A 233 0.52 1.78 11.64
C ILE A 233 1.70 2.67 11.27
N LEU A 234 2.56 2.21 10.37
CA LEU A 234 3.62 3.02 9.77
C LEU A 234 3.31 3.20 8.28
N ILE A 235 3.03 4.44 7.87
CA ILE A 235 2.70 4.79 6.50
C ILE A 235 3.85 5.61 5.91
N THR A 236 4.31 5.25 4.72
CA THR A 236 5.40 5.97 4.04
C THR A 236 5.13 6.11 2.54
N THR A 237 5.69 7.16 1.93
CA THR A 237 5.76 7.27 0.47
C THR A 237 6.88 6.43 -0.14
N SER A 238 7.86 6.01 0.68
CA SER A 238 9.01 5.21 0.26
C SER A 238 8.82 3.72 0.48
N ASP A 239 9.85 2.94 0.14
CA ASP A 239 9.89 1.49 0.38
C ASP A 239 10.36 1.14 1.80
N PHE A 240 9.94 -0.02 2.30
CA PHE A 240 10.58 -0.66 3.46
C PHE A 240 11.85 -1.42 3.05
N THR A 241 12.87 -1.37 3.88
CA THR A 241 14.01 -2.29 3.77
C THR A 241 13.56 -3.74 4.01
N ARG A 242 14.34 -4.72 3.52
CA ARG A 242 14.03 -6.16 3.73
C ARG A 242 13.86 -6.50 5.21
N ASP A 243 14.80 -6.05 6.03
CA ASP A 243 14.79 -6.35 7.46
C ASP A 243 13.62 -5.66 8.17
N SER A 244 13.19 -4.49 7.69
CA SER A 244 11.99 -3.81 8.20
C SER A 244 10.71 -4.56 7.86
N ARG A 245 10.60 -5.10 6.64
CA ARG A 245 9.47 -5.96 6.25
C ARG A 245 9.39 -7.20 7.12
N GLU A 246 10.54 -7.82 7.43
CA GLU A 246 10.59 -8.97 8.32
C GLU A 246 10.12 -8.63 9.75
N ILE A 247 10.52 -7.47 10.27
CA ILE A 247 10.05 -7.00 11.59
C ILE A 247 8.55 -6.73 11.57
N ILE A 248 8.03 -6.02 10.58
CA ILE A 248 6.59 -5.71 10.42
C ILE A 248 5.78 -7.01 10.46
N LEU A 249 6.19 -8.01 9.67
CA LEU A 249 5.53 -9.32 9.63
C LEU A 249 5.54 -10.03 10.98
N LYS A 250 6.65 -9.96 11.72
CA LYS A 250 6.82 -10.64 13.02
C LYS A 250 6.20 -9.91 14.20
N SER A 251 6.08 -8.58 14.13
CA SER A 251 5.61 -7.74 15.24
C SER A 251 4.11 -7.47 15.20
N GLY A 252 3.46 -7.64 14.03
CA GLY A 252 2.06 -7.25 13.84
C GLY A 252 1.86 -5.75 13.63
N VAL A 253 2.93 -4.97 13.50
CA VAL A 253 2.85 -3.58 13.01
C VAL A 253 2.36 -3.60 11.57
N ILE A 254 1.47 -2.69 11.22
CA ILE A 254 0.95 -2.54 9.86
C ILE A 254 1.84 -1.55 9.12
N GLY A 255 2.60 -2.02 8.14
CA GLY A 255 3.38 -1.18 7.24
C GLY A 255 2.65 -0.95 5.92
N MET A 256 2.54 0.30 5.48
CA MET A 256 2.00 0.66 4.16
C MET A 256 3.00 1.52 3.41
N ASP A 257 3.56 0.98 2.32
CA ASP A 257 4.38 1.77 1.40
C ASP A 257 3.51 2.61 0.45
N GLY A 258 4.14 3.49 -0.33
CA GLY A 258 3.41 4.46 -1.17
C GLY A 258 2.48 3.79 -2.18
N MET A 259 2.85 2.62 -2.70
CA MET A 259 2.04 1.87 -3.65
C MET A 259 0.89 1.14 -2.95
N GLN A 260 1.13 0.54 -1.78
CA GLN A 260 0.09 -0.07 -0.95
C GLN A 260 -0.95 0.97 -0.50
N LEU A 261 -0.50 2.14 -0.05
CA LEU A 261 -1.37 3.25 0.30
C LEU A 261 -2.19 3.70 -0.91
N ALA A 262 -1.55 3.92 -2.06
CA ALA A 262 -2.26 4.33 -3.27
C ALA A 262 -3.29 3.28 -3.73
N GLN A 263 -2.96 1.99 -3.64
CA GLN A 263 -3.90 0.91 -3.95
C GLN A 263 -5.10 0.94 -3.01
N PHE A 264 -4.85 1.07 -1.70
CA PHE A 264 -5.90 1.17 -0.68
C PHE A 264 -6.83 2.35 -0.96
N LEU A 265 -6.28 3.51 -1.29
CA LEU A 265 -7.05 4.71 -1.62
C LEU A 265 -7.87 4.56 -2.92
N ALA A 266 -7.27 3.92 -3.93
CA ALA A 266 -7.96 3.62 -5.18
C ALA A 266 -9.17 2.70 -4.95
N ASP A 267 -9.00 1.64 -4.15
CA ASP A 267 -10.08 0.70 -3.81
C ASP A 267 -11.26 1.40 -3.11
N HIS A 268 -10.95 2.40 -2.28
CA HIS A 268 -11.94 3.27 -1.60
C HIS A 268 -12.47 4.42 -2.47
N GLY A 269 -12.08 4.48 -3.75
CA GLY A 269 -12.52 5.48 -4.72
C GLY A 269 -12.08 6.90 -4.38
N LYS A 270 -10.97 7.09 -3.65
CA LYS A 270 -10.53 8.43 -3.25
C LYS A 270 -9.91 9.17 -4.42
N GLY A 271 -10.49 10.34 -4.72
CA GLY A 271 -10.10 11.15 -5.88
C GLY A 271 -10.49 10.50 -7.21
N ILE A 272 -11.50 9.62 -7.25
CA ILE A 272 -11.94 8.96 -8.48
C ILE A 272 -13.37 9.36 -8.78
N SER A 273 -13.56 10.06 -9.92
CA SER A 273 -14.86 10.49 -10.42
C SER A 273 -15.12 9.82 -11.77
N THR A 274 -16.24 9.13 -11.91
CA THR A 274 -16.60 8.39 -13.14
C THR A 274 -15.52 7.41 -13.64
N GLY A 275 -14.71 6.87 -12.72
CA GLY A 275 -13.63 5.93 -13.04
C GLY A 275 -12.30 6.58 -13.47
N ILE A 276 -12.19 7.91 -13.36
CA ILE A 276 -10.98 8.66 -13.69
C ILE A 276 -10.47 9.35 -12.43
N PHE A 277 -9.15 9.35 -12.24
CA PHE A 277 -8.51 10.10 -11.16
C PHE A 277 -8.61 11.62 -11.39
N VAL A 278 -9.10 12.34 -10.37
CA VAL A 278 -9.25 13.79 -10.34
C VAL A 278 -8.42 14.34 -9.18
N GLU A 279 -7.32 15.01 -9.50
CA GLU A 279 -6.33 15.53 -8.52
C GLU A 279 -6.96 16.46 -7.48
N ASP A 280 -7.85 17.38 -7.91
CA ASP A 280 -8.46 18.35 -7.00
C ASP A 280 -9.40 17.68 -5.99
N GLU A 281 -10.18 16.68 -6.42
CA GLU A 281 -11.03 15.89 -5.52
C GLU A 281 -10.18 15.07 -4.55
N PHE A 282 -9.07 14.50 -5.03
CA PHE A 282 -8.13 13.77 -4.19
C PHE A 282 -7.54 14.66 -3.11
N ARG A 283 -7.02 15.85 -3.49
CA ARG A 283 -6.42 16.81 -2.56
C ARG A 283 -7.43 17.36 -1.57
N SER A 284 -8.63 17.69 -2.03
CA SER A 284 -9.71 18.14 -1.14
C SER A 284 -10.02 17.07 -0.09
N TRP A 285 -10.17 15.81 -0.49
CA TRP A 285 -10.38 14.72 0.46
C TRP A 285 -9.17 14.52 1.41
N ALA A 286 -7.96 14.54 0.86
CA ALA A 286 -6.74 14.23 1.60
C ALA A 286 -6.41 15.29 2.66
N LEU A 287 -6.65 16.57 2.36
CA LEU A 287 -6.24 17.70 3.20
C LEU A 287 -7.36 18.28 4.06
N GLY A 288 -8.63 17.98 3.73
CA GLY A 288 -9.82 18.44 4.47
C GLY A 288 -10.44 19.68 3.90
#